data_AF-X1QQ56-F1
#
_entry.id   AF-X1QQ56-F1
#
_cell.length_a   1.000
_cell.length_b   1.000
_cell.length_c   1.000
_cell.angle_alpha   90.00
_cell.angle_beta   90.00
_cell.angle_gamma   90.00
#
_symmetry.space_group_name_H-M   'P 1'
#
loop_
_entity.id
_entity.type
_entity.pdbx_description
1 polymer ?
#
loop_
_entity_poly.entity_id
_entity_poly.type
_entity_poly.pdbx_seq_one_letter_code
_entity_poly.pdbx_strand_id
1 'polypeptide(L)'
;RMDGYMMQTKFGITVSSELMAILSIVRDLADLRERLNNITVAYDKRGNPVTTRDLEVGGAMTAWMRNTTNPTLCSTVEYQPLMVHAGPFANIAVGQSSIIADRIGLKMFDYHVTESGFAADIGFEKFWNVKCRYSGLKPHVSV
;
A
#
# COMPACT_ATOMS: atom_id res chain seq x y z
N ARG A 1 8.54 36.94 -10.97
CA ARG A 1 8.39 35.55 -11.46
C ARG A 1 7.24 34.93 -10.68
N MET A 2 6.11 34.61 -11.31
CA MET A 2 4.94 34.03 -10.61
C MET A 2 4.87 32.51 -10.74
N ASP A 3 5.65 31.90 -11.65
CA ASP A 3 5.54 30.48 -12.02
C ASP A 3 6.55 29.55 -11.31
N GLY A 4 7.23 30.03 -10.26
CA GLY A 4 8.17 29.23 -9.47
C GLY A 4 9.54 28.99 -10.14
N TYR A 5 10.16 27.85 -9.81
CA TYR A 5 11.50 27.45 -10.27
C TYR A 5 11.41 26.38 -11.36
N MET A 6 12.24 26.52 -12.40
CA MET A 6 12.34 25.51 -13.46
C MET A 6 13.02 24.23 -12.92
N MET A 7 12.36 23.09 -13.09
CA MET A 7 12.88 21.78 -12.67
C MET A 7 12.41 20.67 -13.62
N GLN A 8 13.18 19.58 -13.70
CA GLN A 8 12.75 18.38 -14.39
C GLN A 8 11.71 17.63 -13.55
N THR A 9 10.72 17.04 -14.20
CA THR A 9 9.68 16.24 -13.55
C THR A 9 9.27 15.06 -14.44
N LYS A 10 8.57 14.08 -13.86
CA LYS A 10 8.05 12.89 -14.56
C LYS A 10 6.70 12.48 -13.98
N PHE A 11 5.92 11.76 -14.78
CA PHE A 11 4.68 11.12 -14.33
C PHE A 11 4.87 9.60 -14.23
N GLY A 12 4.22 8.99 -13.24
CA GLY A 12 4.04 7.55 -13.14
C GLY A 12 2.56 7.20 -13.19
N ILE A 13 2.23 5.99 -13.61
CA ILE A 13 0.87 5.47 -13.48
C ILE A 13 0.53 5.34 -11.98
N THR A 14 -0.70 5.64 -11.57
CA THR A 14 -1.08 5.78 -10.15
C THR A 14 -0.69 4.59 -9.27
N VAL A 15 -0.78 3.37 -9.80
CA VAL A 15 -0.43 2.13 -9.07
C VAL A 15 1.08 1.98 -8.78
N SER A 16 1.92 2.77 -9.44
CA SER A 16 3.35 2.84 -9.17
C SER A 16 3.71 3.82 -8.04
N SER A 17 2.72 4.53 -7.49
CA SER A 17 2.92 5.48 -6.39
C SER A 17 3.28 4.75 -5.09
N GLU A 18 4.20 5.32 -4.33
CA GLU A 18 4.51 4.84 -2.97
C GLU A 18 3.27 4.88 -2.06
N LEU A 19 2.32 5.80 -2.32
CA LEU A 19 1.04 5.84 -1.61
C LEU A 19 0.24 4.54 -1.77
N MET A 20 0.29 3.93 -2.96
CA MET A 20 -0.36 2.64 -3.22
C MET A 20 0.34 1.50 -2.46
N ALA A 21 1.67 1.51 -2.45
CA ALA A 21 2.47 0.55 -1.69
C ALA A 21 2.17 0.65 -0.18
N ILE A 22 2.16 1.87 0.37
CA ILE A 22 1.78 2.13 1.76
C ILE A 22 0.36 1.63 2.04
N LEU A 23 -0.61 1.97 1.20
CA LEU A 23 -2.00 1.54 1.38
C LEU A 23 -2.14 0.02 1.44
N SER A 24 -1.32 -0.72 0.70
CA SER A 24 -1.35 -2.19 0.71
C SER A 24 -0.80 -2.82 2.01
N ILE A 25 0.02 -2.09 2.79
CA ILE A 25 0.70 -2.64 3.98
C ILE A 25 0.33 -1.98 5.31
N VAL A 26 -0.55 -0.99 5.31
CA VAL A 26 -1.04 -0.36 6.55
C VAL A 26 -2.01 -1.28 7.30
N ARG A 27 -2.05 -1.14 8.62
CA ARG A 27 -2.98 -1.89 9.49
C ARG A 27 -4.18 -1.05 9.93
N ASP A 28 -4.01 0.26 10.00
CA ASP A 28 -5.01 1.22 10.45
C ASP A 28 -4.64 2.64 9.99
N LEU A 29 -5.50 3.61 10.32
CA LEU A 29 -5.33 5.01 9.91
C LEU A 29 -4.12 5.70 10.58
N ALA A 30 -3.73 5.27 11.79
CA ALA A 30 -2.58 5.84 12.48
C ALA A 30 -1.27 5.35 11.83
N ASP A 31 -1.20 4.07 11.49
CA ASP A 31 -0.12 3.46 10.70
C ASP A 31 -0.02 4.11 9.30
N LEU A 32 -1.15 4.38 8.65
CA LEU A 32 -1.18 5.14 7.40
C LEU A 32 -0.52 6.51 7.57
N ARG A 33 -0.97 7.31 8.55
CA ARG A 33 -0.42 8.65 8.78
C ARG A 33 1.08 8.62 9.04
N GLU A 34 1.54 7.70 9.88
CA GLU A 34 2.95 7.60 10.23
C GLU A 34 3.81 7.24 9.02
N ARG A 35 3.37 6.30 8.18
CA ARG A 35 4.07 5.97 6.93
C ARG A 35 4.05 7.11 5.94
N LEU A 36 2.91 7.79 5.80
CA LEU A 36 2.79 8.94 4.92
C LEU A 36 3.74 10.07 5.33
N ASN A 37 3.96 10.29 6.64
CA ASN A 37 4.91 11.27 7.18
C ASN A 37 6.38 10.96 6.85
N ASN A 38 6.71 9.68 6.62
CA ASN A 38 8.10 9.23 6.47
C ASN A 38 8.51 9.07 4.99
N ILE A 39 7.63 9.43 4.05
CA ILE A 39 7.96 9.48 2.62
C ILE A 39 9.02 10.54 2.39
N THR A 40 10.15 10.15 1.81
CA THR A 40 11.21 11.09 1.38
C THR A 40 10.87 11.62 -0.01
N VAL A 41 10.77 12.94 -0.15
CA VAL A 41 10.36 13.60 -1.41
C VAL A 41 11.49 14.34 -2.10
N ALA A 42 12.53 14.73 -1.37
CA ALA A 42 13.69 15.44 -1.90
C ALA A 42 14.90 15.27 -0.99
N TYR A 43 16.03 15.83 -1.40
CA TYR A 43 17.21 16.02 -0.57
C TYR A 43 17.57 17.50 -0.54
N ASP A 44 17.95 18.01 0.62
CA ASP A 44 18.40 19.40 0.77
C ASP A 44 19.79 19.61 0.13
N LYS A 45 20.29 20.85 0.13
CA LYS A 45 21.60 21.19 -0.45
C LYS A 45 22.79 20.54 0.27
N ARG A 46 22.57 19.98 1.47
CA ARG A 46 23.57 19.28 2.29
C ARG A 46 23.43 17.76 2.15
N GLY A 47 22.46 17.27 1.37
CA GLY A 47 22.18 15.86 1.15
C GLY A 47 21.29 15.21 2.23
N ASN A 48 20.68 15.98 3.13
CA ASN A 48 19.75 15.43 4.11
C ASN A 48 18.40 15.14 3.43
N PRO A 49 17.73 14.01 3.77
CA PRO A 49 16.41 13.72 3.25
C PRO A 49 15.40 14.76 3.73
N VAL A 50 14.51 15.18 2.83
CA VAL A 50 13.34 16.00 3.13
C VAL A 50 12.11 15.12 3.02
N THR A 51 11.38 14.97 4.12
CA THR A 51 10.19 14.13 4.22
C THR A 51 8.90 14.94 4.09
N THR A 52 7.79 14.25 3.87
CA THR A 52 6.45 14.86 3.93
C THR A 52 6.09 15.40 5.32
N ARG A 53 6.71 14.88 6.39
CA ARG A 53 6.60 15.45 7.75
C ARG A 53 7.24 16.83 7.81
N ASP A 54 8.42 17.00 7.22
CA ASP A 54 9.14 18.29 7.19
C ASP A 54 8.38 19.35 6.39
N LEU A 55 7.58 18.91 5.41
CA LEU A 55 6.67 19.78 4.65
C LEU A 55 5.29 19.96 5.31
N GLU A 56 5.05 19.35 6.47
CA GLU A 56 3.78 19.41 7.23
C GLU A 56 2.53 18.94 6.46
N VAL A 57 2.70 18.07 5.44
CA VAL A 57 1.59 17.62 4.56
C VAL A 57 1.00 16.27 4.95
N GLY A 58 1.66 15.48 5.80
CA GLY A 58 1.23 14.10 6.08
C GLY A 58 -0.19 13.99 6.68
N GLY A 59 -0.64 14.98 7.46
CA GLY A 59 -2.01 15.04 7.95
C GLY A 59 -3.04 15.24 6.84
N ALA A 60 -2.77 16.16 5.90
CA ALA A 60 -3.64 16.43 4.76
C ALA A 60 -3.71 15.21 3.82
N MET A 61 -2.58 14.56 3.57
CA MET A 61 -2.53 13.31 2.78
C MET A 61 -3.35 12.20 3.44
N THR A 62 -3.23 12.05 4.75
CA THR A 62 -4.02 11.06 5.52
C THR A 62 -5.52 11.36 5.43
N ALA A 63 -5.92 12.63 5.59
CA ALA A 63 -7.31 13.03 5.49
C ALA A 63 -7.90 12.71 4.10
N TRP A 64 -7.13 12.96 3.04
CA TRP A 64 -7.51 12.63 1.67
C TRP A 64 -7.65 11.11 1.45
N MET A 65 -6.73 10.33 2.00
CA MET A 65 -6.72 8.88 1.86
C MET A 65 -7.59 8.15 2.89
N ARG A 66 -8.28 8.85 3.79
CA ARG A 66 -9.04 8.23 4.89
C ARG A 66 -10.00 7.14 4.40
N ASN A 67 -10.79 7.44 3.36
CA ASN A 67 -11.79 6.48 2.87
C ASN A 67 -11.16 5.34 2.07
N THR A 68 -9.93 5.52 1.57
CA THR A 68 -9.25 4.50 0.79
C THR A 68 -8.76 3.36 1.66
N THR A 69 -8.91 3.40 2.99
CA THR A 69 -8.57 2.25 3.86
C THR A 69 -9.69 1.21 3.92
N ASN A 70 -10.87 1.50 3.36
CA ASN A 70 -12.03 0.62 3.41
C ASN A 70 -12.03 -0.32 2.18
N PRO A 71 -11.90 -1.65 2.36
CA PRO A 71 -12.03 -2.60 1.27
C PRO A 71 -13.40 -2.55 0.60
N THR A 72 -13.43 -2.70 -0.73
CA THR A 72 -14.67 -2.81 -1.48
C THR A 72 -15.15 -4.25 -1.46
N LEU A 73 -16.35 -4.49 -0.91
CA LEU A 73 -17.00 -5.80 -0.97
C LEU A 73 -17.66 -6.00 -2.34
N CYS A 74 -17.40 -7.15 -2.95
CA CYS A 74 -17.97 -7.60 -4.21
C CYS A 74 -18.37 -9.07 -4.10
N SER A 75 -18.85 -9.65 -5.20
CA SER A 75 -19.17 -11.08 -5.29
C SER A 75 -18.59 -11.72 -6.54
N THR A 76 -18.30 -13.01 -6.48
CA THR A 76 -18.01 -13.83 -7.66
C THR A 76 -19.28 -14.06 -8.49
N VAL A 77 -19.14 -14.71 -9.64
CA VAL A 77 -20.29 -15.15 -10.48
C VAL A 77 -21.18 -16.18 -9.78
N GLU A 78 -20.65 -16.88 -8.78
CA GLU A 78 -21.38 -17.83 -7.92
C GLU A 78 -21.78 -17.20 -6.57
N TYR A 79 -21.76 -15.87 -6.48
CA TYR A 79 -22.16 -15.08 -5.31
C TYR A 79 -21.32 -15.31 -4.03
N GLN A 80 -20.11 -15.85 -4.16
CA GLN A 80 -19.17 -15.90 -3.03
C GLN A 80 -18.63 -14.50 -2.73
N PRO A 81 -18.52 -14.09 -1.46
CA PRO A 81 -18.02 -12.77 -1.09
C PRO A 81 -16.54 -12.64 -1.43
N LEU A 82 -16.13 -11.50 -1.99
CA LEU A 82 -14.73 -11.16 -2.22
C LEU A 82 -14.46 -9.68 -1.91
N MET A 83 -13.23 -9.36 -1.54
CA MET A 83 -12.80 -7.97 -1.31
C MET A 83 -11.79 -7.53 -2.36
N VAL A 84 -12.03 -6.37 -2.97
CA VAL A 84 -11.07 -5.71 -3.86
C VAL A 84 -10.50 -4.49 -3.14
N HIS A 85 -9.19 -4.48 -2.89
CA HIS A 85 -8.56 -3.38 -2.15
C HIS A 85 -7.05 -3.28 -2.35
N ALA A 86 -6.59 -2.07 -2.72
CA ALA A 86 -5.22 -1.78 -3.15
C ALA A 86 -4.78 -2.59 -4.39
N GLY A 87 -3.70 -2.14 -5.02
CA GLY A 87 -3.13 -2.80 -6.21
C GLY A 87 -1.76 -2.22 -6.56
N PRO A 88 -0.75 -2.37 -5.68
CA PRO A 88 0.61 -1.91 -5.96
C PRO A 88 1.27 -2.82 -7.00
N PHE A 89 2.24 -2.28 -7.74
CA PHE A 89 3.06 -3.11 -8.62
C PHE A 89 3.88 -4.16 -7.86
N ALA A 90 4.03 -5.34 -8.46
CA ALA A 90 4.79 -6.44 -7.88
C ALA A 90 6.31 -6.34 -8.14
N ASN A 91 6.79 -5.48 -9.05
CA ASN A 91 8.23 -5.29 -9.29
C ASN A 91 8.84 -4.26 -8.32
N ILE A 92 8.27 -3.06 -8.23
CA ILE A 92 8.77 -1.94 -7.39
C ILE A 92 8.13 -1.87 -5.99
N ALA A 93 7.08 -2.65 -5.74
CA ALA A 93 6.39 -2.72 -4.45
C ALA A 93 6.03 -4.18 -4.13
N VAL A 94 5.08 -4.40 -3.21
CA VAL A 94 4.78 -5.73 -2.66
C VAL A 94 4.00 -6.62 -3.64
N GLY A 95 3.06 -6.06 -4.41
CA GLY A 95 2.31 -6.82 -5.43
C GLY A 95 1.08 -7.56 -4.94
N GLN A 96 0.51 -7.20 -3.79
CA GLN A 96 -0.71 -7.83 -3.25
C GLN A 96 -1.76 -6.80 -2.85
N SER A 97 -2.99 -7.28 -2.67
CA SER A 97 -4.07 -6.56 -2.00
C SER A 97 -3.71 -6.18 -0.56
N SER A 98 -4.50 -5.30 0.05
CA SER A 98 -4.17 -4.74 1.36
C SER A 98 -4.15 -5.74 2.53
N ILE A 99 -3.31 -5.48 3.53
CA ILE A 99 -3.36 -6.13 4.84
C ILE A 99 -4.71 -5.95 5.55
N ILE A 100 -5.36 -4.78 5.38
CA ILE A 100 -6.67 -4.50 5.99
C ILE A 100 -7.72 -5.51 5.48
N ALA A 101 -7.78 -5.74 4.16
CA ALA A 101 -8.70 -6.72 3.57
C ALA A 101 -8.45 -8.13 4.09
N ASP A 102 -7.19 -8.56 4.18
CA ASP A 102 -6.85 -9.88 4.73
C ASP A 102 -7.29 -10.04 6.19
N ARG A 103 -7.09 -8.99 7.01
CA ARG A 103 -7.50 -9.00 8.42
C ARG A 103 -9.01 -9.11 8.58
N ILE A 104 -9.78 -8.45 7.72
CA ILE A 104 -11.25 -8.54 7.76
C ILE A 104 -11.69 -9.93 7.29
N GLY A 105 -11.16 -10.42 6.17
CA GLY A 105 -11.49 -11.75 5.63
C GLY A 105 -11.25 -12.87 6.65
N LEU A 106 -10.08 -12.89 7.30
CA LEU A 106 -9.73 -13.86 8.33
C LEU A 106 -10.57 -13.76 9.62
N LYS A 107 -11.31 -12.67 9.82
CA LYS A 107 -12.24 -12.52 10.96
C LYS A 107 -13.68 -12.90 10.60
N MET A 108 -14.02 -12.91 9.32
CA MET A 108 -15.38 -13.16 8.84
C MET A 108 -15.59 -14.59 8.32
N PHE A 109 -14.53 -15.27 7.87
CA PHE A 109 -14.64 -16.55 7.17
C PHE A 109 -13.59 -17.55 7.67
N ASP A 110 -13.90 -18.85 7.50
CA ASP A 110 -13.01 -19.94 7.89
C ASP A 110 -11.76 -20.02 7.00
N TYR A 111 -11.90 -19.67 5.72
CA TYR A 111 -10.82 -19.64 4.74
C TYR A 111 -10.77 -18.29 4.04
N HIS A 112 -9.56 -17.73 3.97
CA HIS A 112 -9.27 -16.51 3.21
C HIS A 112 -8.26 -16.83 2.12
N VAL A 113 -8.69 -16.76 0.86
CA VAL A 113 -7.84 -16.97 -0.31
C VAL A 113 -7.39 -15.59 -0.82
N THR A 114 -6.09 -15.43 -0.99
CA THR A 114 -5.46 -14.20 -1.49
C THR A 114 -4.36 -14.56 -2.48
N GLU A 115 -3.91 -13.61 -3.27
CA GLU A 115 -2.95 -13.84 -4.36
C GLU A 115 -1.78 -12.85 -4.31
N SER A 116 -0.79 -13.11 -5.15
CA SER A 116 0.33 -12.19 -5.40
C SER A 116 0.57 -12.03 -6.88
N GLY A 117 0.90 -10.81 -7.30
CA GLY A 117 1.30 -10.54 -8.67
C GLY A 117 2.65 -11.15 -9.03
N PHE A 118 2.82 -11.54 -10.30
CA PHE A 118 3.93 -12.36 -10.80
C PHE A 118 3.98 -13.76 -10.16
N ALA A 119 5.07 -14.50 -10.41
CA ALA A 119 5.26 -15.86 -9.92
C ALA A 119 5.85 -15.88 -8.50
N ALA A 120 6.12 -17.09 -7.99
CA ALA A 120 6.56 -17.28 -6.62
C ALA A 120 7.92 -16.64 -6.29
N ASP A 121 8.77 -16.47 -7.30
CA ASP A 121 10.10 -15.85 -7.21
C ASP A 121 10.05 -14.35 -6.89
N ILE A 122 8.97 -13.66 -7.23
CA ILE A 122 8.78 -12.23 -6.96
C ILE A 122 7.59 -12.01 -6.02
N GLY A 123 6.40 -12.46 -6.43
CA GLY A 123 5.16 -12.18 -5.71
C GLY A 123 5.11 -12.88 -4.37
N PHE A 124 5.28 -14.20 -4.37
CA PHE A 124 5.22 -14.99 -3.14
C PHE A 124 6.38 -14.69 -2.18
N GLU A 125 7.59 -14.47 -2.71
CA GLU A 125 8.74 -14.00 -1.93
C GLU A 125 8.39 -12.74 -1.13
N LYS A 126 7.82 -11.73 -1.78
CA LYS A 126 7.42 -10.48 -1.13
C LYS A 126 6.21 -10.64 -0.22
N PHE A 127 5.27 -11.51 -0.57
CA PHE A 127 4.16 -11.86 0.32
C PHE A 127 4.70 -12.37 1.65
N TRP A 128 5.59 -13.35 1.61
CA TRP A 128 6.14 -13.99 2.80
C TRP A 128 7.10 -13.08 3.58
N ASN A 129 8.02 -12.42 2.89
CA ASN A 129 9.09 -11.66 3.54
C ASN A 129 8.74 -10.20 3.83
N VAL A 130 7.65 -9.67 3.26
CA VAL A 130 7.22 -8.28 3.47
C VAL A 130 5.82 -8.25 4.06
N LYS A 131 4.79 -8.71 3.33
CA LYS A 131 3.39 -8.58 3.77
C LYS A 131 3.10 -9.35 5.06
N CYS A 132 3.54 -10.61 5.17
CA CYS A 132 3.38 -11.42 6.38
C CYS A 132 4.12 -10.82 7.58
N ARG A 133 5.33 -10.26 7.38
CA ARG A 133 6.09 -9.60 8.46
C ARG A 133 5.38 -8.34 8.96
N TYR A 134 4.85 -7.50 8.08
CA TYR A 134 4.10 -6.30 8.49
C TYR A 134 2.73 -6.61 9.10
N SER A 135 2.03 -7.63 8.58
CA SER A 135 0.69 -7.99 9.04
C SER A 135 0.68 -8.83 10.32
N GLY A 136 1.76 -9.60 10.57
CA GLY A 136 1.79 -10.66 11.57
C GLY A 136 0.99 -11.90 11.17
N LEU A 137 0.51 -11.98 9.92
CA LEU A 137 -0.27 -13.11 9.43
C LEU A 137 0.65 -14.21 8.89
N LYS A 138 0.28 -15.46 9.14
CA LYS A 138 0.97 -16.65 8.64
C LYS A 138 0.03 -17.43 7.72
N PRO A 139 0.39 -17.67 6.45
CA PRO A 139 -0.42 -18.51 5.57
C PRO A 139 -0.32 -19.98 5.99
N HIS A 140 -1.40 -20.73 5.76
CA HIS A 140 -1.46 -22.16 6.08
C HIS A 140 -0.99 -23.04 4.91
N VAL A 141 -1.17 -22.58 3.67
CA VAL A 141 -0.87 -23.30 2.44
C VAL A 141 -0.58 -22.31 1.31
N SER A 142 0.22 -22.73 0.31
CA SER A 142 0.39 -22.04 -0.97
C SER A 142 -0.04 -23.00 -2.08
N VAL A 143 -0.69 -22.47 -3.11
CA VAL A 143 -1.11 -23.19 -4.32
C VAL A 143 -0.29 -22.69 -5.50
#